data_AF-A0A975BAY9-F1
#
_entry.id   AF-A0A975BAY9-F1
#
_cell.length_a   1.000
_cell.length_b   1.000
_cell.length_c   1.000
_cell.angle_alpha   90.00
_cell.angle_beta   90.00
_cell.angle_gamma   90.00
#
_symmetry.space_group_name_H-M   'P 1'
#
loop_
_entity.id
_entity.type
_entity.pdbx_description
1 polymer ?
#
loop_
_entity_poly.entity_id
_entity_poly.type
_entity_poly.pdbx_seq_one_letter_code
_entity_poly.pdbx_strand_id
1 'polypeptide(L)'
;MDNVPEFHKRYWYLPFYTAFDYMFFKHDYLKAAQYLEKASKYPGSPAYLPLLTARLYVNANDPEVAIAFLREMESSTESKELKERLNTRIKEVMTDRDIRILETARDRFLEKNKTYPDNLEELVSQGFIRAVPQDPFGGRYYISDDHAVKTTSDYGKLKLEFKKGLDVKAIPIN
;
A
#
# COMPACT_ATOMS: atom_id res chain seq x y z
N MET A 1 3.58 -29.80 -6.23
CA MET A 1 3.97 -28.66 -7.11
C MET A 1 5.33 -29.01 -7.73
N ASP A 2 5.45 -30.23 -8.27
CA ASP A 2 6.75 -30.94 -8.26
C ASP A 2 7.44 -30.99 -9.62
N ASN A 3 6.86 -30.35 -10.65
CA ASN A 3 7.25 -30.59 -12.05
C ASN A 3 7.76 -29.36 -12.81
N VAL A 4 7.88 -28.18 -12.17
CA VAL A 4 8.52 -27.00 -12.80
C VAL A 4 9.70 -26.60 -11.93
N PRO A 5 10.95 -26.76 -12.41
CA PRO A 5 12.11 -26.36 -11.64
C PRO A 5 12.14 -24.85 -11.38
N GLU A 6 12.60 -24.43 -10.20
CA GLU A 6 12.62 -23.02 -9.76
C GLU A 6 13.41 -22.09 -10.69
N PHE A 7 14.38 -22.64 -11.43
CA PHE A 7 15.19 -21.91 -12.40
C PHE A 7 14.52 -21.70 -13.76
N HIS A 8 13.31 -22.24 -13.98
CA HIS A 8 12.59 -22.05 -15.23
C HIS A 8 12.12 -20.59 -15.37
N LYS A 9 12.33 -19.97 -16.53
CA LYS A 9 11.98 -18.54 -16.79
C LYS A 9 10.50 -18.18 -16.55
N ARG A 10 9.63 -19.20 -16.46
CA ARG A 10 8.19 -19.07 -16.20
C ARG A 10 7.78 -19.55 -14.80
N TYR A 11 8.74 -19.75 -13.88
CA TYR A 11 8.41 -20.20 -12.54
C TYR A 11 7.51 -19.19 -11.81
N TRP A 12 7.67 -17.88 -12.08
CA TRP A 12 6.85 -16.82 -11.51
C TRP A 12 5.34 -16.94 -11.78
N TYR A 13 4.92 -17.69 -12.82
CA TYR A 13 3.50 -17.93 -13.10
C TYR A 13 2.81 -18.72 -11.98
N LEU A 14 3.52 -19.67 -11.35
CA LEU A 14 2.94 -20.50 -10.29
C LEU A 14 2.54 -19.69 -9.05
N PRO A 15 3.44 -18.89 -8.43
CA PRO A 15 3.04 -18.01 -7.35
C PRO A 15 2.06 -16.93 -7.82
N PHE A 16 2.15 -16.45 -9.07
CA PHE A 16 1.18 -15.49 -9.60
C PHE A 16 -0.25 -16.04 -9.63
N TYR A 17 -0.47 -17.22 -10.21
CA TYR A 17 -1.81 -17.83 -10.26
C TYR A 17 -2.32 -18.23 -8.87
N THR A 18 -1.42 -18.68 -7.99
CA THR A 18 -1.78 -18.94 -6.60
C THR A 18 -2.27 -17.66 -5.92
N ALA A 19 -1.57 -16.53 -6.14
CA ALA A 19 -2.00 -15.25 -5.62
C ALA A 19 -3.34 -14.79 -6.20
N PHE A 20 -3.55 -14.99 -7.50
CA PHE A 20 -4.83 -14.72 -8.16
C PHE A 20 -5.97 -15.46 -7.46
N ASP A 21 -5.80 -16.74 -7.16
CA ASP A 21 -6.83 -17.53 -6.48
C ASP A 21 -7.16 -16.99 -5.08
N TYR A 22 -6.13 -16.64 -4.31
CA TYR A 22 -6.32 -16.05 -2.99
C TYR A 22 -7.00 -14.67 -3.07
N MET A 23 -6.61 -13.85 -4.04
CA MET A 23 -7.14 -12.49 -4.22
C MET A 23 -8.60 -12.50 -4.67
N PHE A 24 -8.93 -13.27 -5.71
CA PHE A 24 -10.24 -13.22 -6.36
C PHE A 24 -11.27 -14.16 -5.74
N PHE A 25 -10.89 -15.39 -5.40
CA PHE A 25 -11.86 -16.38 -4.91
C PHE A 25 -11.93 -16.45 -3.39
N LYS A 26 -10.82 -16.21 -2.70
CA LYS A 26 -10.76 -16.29 -1.24
C LYS A 26 -10.81 -14.93 -0.54
N HIS A 27 -10.63 -13.84 -1.27
CA HIS A 27 -10.47 -12.49 -0.73
C HIS A 27 -9.40 -12.39 0.39
N ASP A 28 -8.42 -13.29 0.37
CA ASP A 28 -7.31 -13.34 1.33
C ASP A 28 -6.15 -12.53 0.72
N TYR A 29 -6.26 -11.20 0.85
CA TYR A 29 -5.31 -10.26 0.25
C TYR A 29 -3.90 -10.40 0.83
N LEU A 30 -3.78 -10.82 2.10
CA LEU A 30 -2.48 -11.05 2.74
C LEU A 30 -1.76 -12.23 2.09
N LYS A 31 -2.41 -13.39 1.98
CA LYS A 31 -1.79 -14.53 1.28
C LYS A 31 -1.54 -14.23 -0.17
N ALA A 32 -2.46 -13.54 -0.85
CA ALA A 32 -2.24 -13.12 -2.22
C ALA A 32 -0.99 -12.23 -2.36
N ALA A 33 -0.79 -11.26 -1.46
CA ALA A 33 0.41 -10.41 -1.44
C ALA A 33 1.68 -11.24 -1.26
N GLN A 34 1.70 -12.19 -0.33
CA GLN A 34 2.85 -13.06 -0.08
C GLN A 34 3.23 -13.91 -1.29
N TYR A 35 2.24 -14.42 -2.03
CA TYR A 35 2.51 -15.15 -3.27
C TYR A 35 2.94 -14.21 -4.41
N LEU A 36 2.34 -13.02 -4.55
CA LEU A 36 2.81 -12.04 -5.54
C LEU A 36 4.22 -11.54 -5.24
N GLU A 37 4.59 -11.39 -3.97
CA GLU A 37 5.96 -11.06 -3.56
C GLU A 37 6.94 -12.09 -4.12
N LYS A 38 6.67 -13.38 -3.89
CA LYS A 38 7.48 -14.46 -4.47
C LYS A 38 7.57 -14.32 -5.98
N ALA A 39 6.44 -14.11 -6.67
CA ALA A 39 6.42 -13.94 -8.12
C ALA A 39 7.26 -12.75 -8.60
N SER A 40 7.18 -11.62 -7.91
CA SER A 40 7.86 -10.36 -8.28
C SER A 40 9.38 -10.40 -8.12
N LYS A 41 9.90 -11.27 -7.25
CA LYS A 41 11.35 -11.45 -7.02
C LYS A 41 12.03 -12.30 -8.10
N TYR A 42 11.27 -13.00 -8.94
CA TYR A 42 11.85 -13.82 -10.02
C TYR A 42 12.34 -12.97 -11.21
N PRO A 43 13.52 -13.28 -11.78
CA PRO A 43 13.99 -12.64 -13.01
C PRO A 43 13.00 -12.80 -14.17
N GLY A 44 12.75 -11.70 -14.90
CA GLY A 44 11.81 -11.70 -16.02
C GLY A 44 10.34 -11.67 -15.63
N SER A 45 10.02 -11.49 -14.34
CA SER A 45 8.66 -11.23 -13.90
C SER A 45 8.19 -9.85 -14.40
N PRO A 46 6.88 -9.66 -14.67
CA PRO A 46 6.37 -8.39 -15.15
C PRO A 46 6.59 -7.24 -14.16
N ALA A 47 7.03 -6.09 -14.68
CA ALA A 47 7.34 -4.89 -13.88
C ALA A 47 6.14 -4.33 -13.08
N TYR A 48 4.91 -4.73 -13.39
CA TYR A 48 3.72 -4.32 -12.64
C TYR A 48 3.54 -5.12 -11.33
N LEU A 49 4.15 -6.32 -11.20
CA LEU A 49 3.91 -7.19 -10.04
C LEU A 49 4.31 -6.54 -8.71
N PRO A 50 5.46 -5.87 -8.56
CA PRO A 50 5.78 -5.15 -7.34
C PRO A 50 4.71 -4.14 -6.92
N LEU A 51 4.19 -3.37 -7.87
CA LEU A 51 3.17 -2.36 -7.58
C LEU A 51 1.84 -3.00 -7.14
N LEU A 52 1.50 -4.16 -7.72
CA LEU A 52 0.32 -4.94 -7.31
C LEU A 52 0.51 -5.56 -5.92
N THR A 53 1.66 -6.17 -5.65
CA THR A 53 2.01 -6.73 -4.32
C THR A 53 1.86 -5.69 -3.22
N ALA A 54 2.44 -4.51 -3.41
CA ALA A 54 2.35 -3.42 -2.44
C ALA A 54 0.90 -2.97 -2.19
N ARG A 55 0.10 -2.89 -3.25
CA ARG A 55 -1.34 -2.59 -3.13
C ARG A 55 -2.04 -3.64 -2.26
N LEU A 56 -1.73 -4.92 -2.43
CA LEU A 56 -2.36 -5.98 -1.61
C LEU A 56 -1.93 -5.90 -0.15
N TYR A 57 -0.66 -5.63 0.15
CA TYR A 57 -0.20 -5.42 1.53
C TYR A 57 -0.89 -4.23 2.22
N VAL A 58 -1.08 -3.10 1.51
CA VAL A 58 -1.83 -1.95 2.05
C VAL A 58 -3.29 -2.31 2.37
N ASN A 59 -3.94 -3.11 1.52
CA ASN A 59 -5.32 -3.56 1.76
C ASN A 59 -5.42 -4.59 2.89
N ALA A 60 -4.36 -5.37 3.11
CA ALA A 60 -4.23 -6.26 4.26
C ALA A 60 -3.93 -5.50 5.57
N ASN A 61 -3.99 -4.16 5.55
CA ASN A 61 -3.71 -3.27 6.69
C ASN A 61 -2.27 -3.36 7.22
N ASP A 62 -1.31 -3.66 6.34
CA ASP A 62 0.11 -3.73 6.68
C ASP A 62 0.96 -2.80 5.77
N PRO A 63 0.89 -1.47 6.01
CA PRO A 63 1.63 -0.51 5.20
C PRO A 63 3.15 -0.59 5.40
N GLU A 64 3.64 -1.05 6.56
CA GLU A 64 5.08 -1.17 6.82
C GLU A 64 5.69 -2.31 6.00
N VAL A 65 5.00 -3.47 5.93
CA VAL A 65 5.43 -4.56 5.04
C VAL A 65 5.41 -4.10 3.58
N ALA A 66 4.40 -3.34 3.16
CA ALA A 66 4.34 -2.78 1.81
C ALA A 66 5.54 -1.86 1.51
N ILE A 67 5.89 -0.95 2.43
CA ILE A 67 7.02 -0.02 2.29
C ILE A 67 8.35 -0.77 2.22
N ALA A 68 8.56 -1.75 3.12
CA ALA A 68 9.78 -2.55 3.16
C ALA A 68 9.98 -3.31 1.84
N PHE A 69 8.92 -3.99 1.36
CA PHE A 69 8.93 -4.70 0.09
C PHE A 69 9.22 -3.76 -1.10
N LEU A 70 8.57 -2.60 -1.17
CA LEU A 70 8.80 -1.65 -2.26
C LEU A 70 10.24 -1.11 -2.29
N ARG A 71 10.82 -0.84 -1.11
CA ARG A 71 12.22 -0.40 -1.00
C ARG A 71 13.20 -1.47 -1.46
N GLU A 72 12.91 -2.74 -1.15
CA GLU A 72 13.68 -3.88 -1.68
C GLU A 72 13.65 -3.86 -3.21
N MET A 73 12.46 -3.76 -3.81
CA MET A 73 12.31 -3.72 -5.27
C MET A 73 12.93 -2.48 -5.93
N GLU A 74 12.88 -1.32 -5.26
CA GLU A 74 13.48 -0.06 -5.73
C GLU A 74 15.02 -0.16 -5.74
N SER A 75 15.59 -0.87 -4.76
CA SER A 75 17.03 -1.11 -4.67
C SER A 75 17.53 -2.13 -5.68
N SER A 76 16.69 -3.10 -6.08
CA SER A 76 17.07 -4.18 -6.97
C SER A 76 16.85 -3.87 -8.46
N THR A 77 16.07 -2.84 -8.80
CA THR A 77 15.78 -2.49 -10.19
C THR A 77 16.86 -1.59 -10.81
N GLU A 78 17.29 -1.93 -12.02
CA GLU A 78 18.14 -1.06 -12.85
C GLU A 78 17.33 -0.07 -13.70
N SER A 79 16.04 -0.36 -13.92
CA SER A 79 15.16 0.52 -14.69
C SER A 79 14.85 1.80 -13.91
N LYS A 80 15.29 2.96 -14.44
CA LYS A 80 15.01 4.28 -13.87
C LYS A 80 13.51 4.56 -13.78
N GLU A 81 12.76 4.23 -14.84
CA GLU A 81 11.30 4.41 -14.87
C GLU A 81 10.61 3.59 -13.76
N LEU A 82 10.98 2.32 -13.60
CA LEU A 82 10.41 1.49 -12.54
C LEU A 82 10.81 2.02 -11.16
N LYS A 83 12.04 2.51 -11.01
CA LYS A 83 12.52 3.11 -9.76
C LYS A 83 11.68 4.33 -9.36
N GLU A 84 11.40 5.23 -10.29
CA GLU A 84 10.54 6.39 -10.06
C GLU A 84 9.12 5.98 -9.67
N ARG A 85 8.55 4.98 -10.36
CA ARG A 85 7.21 4.45 -10.02
C ARG A 85 7.16 3.81 -8.64
N LEU A 86 8.21 3.07 -8.25
CA LEU A 86 8.33 2.48 -6.91
C LEU A 86 8.51 3.57 -5.84
N ASN A 87 9.32 4.61 -6.11
CA ASN A 87 9.50 5.73 -5.21
C ASN A 87 8.18 6.47 -4.95
N THR A 88 7.44 6.79 -6.01
CA THR A 88 6.10 7.39 -5.90
C THR A 88 5.17 6.48 -5.10
N ARG A 89 5.17 5.17 -5.36
CA ARG A 89 4.37 4.21 -4.60
C ARG A 89 4.74 4.17 -3.12
N ILE A 90 6.02 4.23 -2.77
CA ILE A 90 6.47 4.28 -1.37
C ILE A 90 5.89 5.53 -0.68
N LYS A 91 5.99 6.69 -1.34
CA LYS A 91 5.44 7.95 -0.82
C LYS A 91 3.93 7.87 -0.61
N GLU A 92 3.17 7.34 -1.57
CA GLU A 92 1.72 7.14 -1.43
C GLU A 92 1.37 6.29 -0.21
N VAL A 93 2.07 5.16 -0.01
CA VAL A 93 1.81 4.27 1.14
C VAL A 93 2.19 4.92 2.46
N MET A 94 3.30 5.67 2.50
CA MET A 94 3.71 6.43 3.68
C MET A 94 2.66 7.49 4.03
N THR A 95 2.13 8.22 3.05
CA THR A 95 1.08 9.22 3.29
C THR A 95 -0.20 8.60 3.86
N ASP A 96 -0.65 7.48 3.29
CA ASP A 96 -1.84 6.77 3.81
C ASP A 96 -1.63 6.25 5.23
N ARG A 97 -0.43 5.74 5.54
CA ARG A 97 -0.07 5.31 6.91
C ARG A 97 -0.09 6.50 7.87
N ASP A 98 0.54 7.60 7.51
CA ASP A 98 0.70 8.77 8.37
C ASP A 98 -0.67 9.39 8.70
N ILE A 99 -1.58 9.45 7.71
CA ILE A 99 -2.97 9.86 7.94
C ILE A 99 -3.65 8.92 8.95
N ARG A 100 -3.54 7.59 8.82
CA ARG A 100 -4.13 6.65 9.78
C ARG A 100 -3.60 6.84 11.19
N ILE A 101 -2.30 7.10 11.35
CA ILE A 101 -1.67 7.37 12.65
C ILE A 101 -2.27 8.64 13.28
N LEU A 102 -2.39 9.70 12.48
CA LEU A 102 -2.94 10.99 12.91
C LEU A 102 -4.44 10.88 13.25
N GLU A 103 -5.23 10.17 12.43
CA GLU A 103 -6.64 9.89 12.71
C GLU A 103 -6.80 9.10 14.01
N THR A 104 -5.98 8.06 14.22
CA THR A 104 -5.98 7.27 15.46
C THR A 104 -5.60 8.13 16.68
N ALA A 105 -4.72 9.11 16.53
CA ALA A 105 -4.39 10.05 17.59
C ALA A 105 -5.52 11.03 17.88
N ARG A 106 -6.15 11.59 16.84
CA ARG A 106 -7.35 12.43 16.93
C ARG A 106 -8.48 11.70 17.65
N ASP A 107 -8.73 10.43 17.31
CA ASP A 107 -9.82 9.64 17.90
C ASP A 107 -9.56 9.36 19.38
N ARG A 108 -8.32 9.02 19.74
CA ARG A 108 -7.91 8.91 21.16
C ARG A 108 -8.05 10.22 21.92
N PHE A 109 -7.77 11.35 21.29
CA PHE A 109 -7.97 12.67 21.88
C PHE A 109 -9.46 12.92 22.15
N LEU A 110 -10.32 12.65 21.16
CA LEU A 110 -11.78 12.76 21.30
C LEU A 110 -12.30 11.88 22.43
N GLU A 111 -11.85 10.63 22.51
CA GLU A 111 -12.27 9.69 23.55
C GLU A 111 -11.93 10.18 24.97
N LYS A 112 -10.74 10.77 25.14
CA LYS A 112 -10.24 11.24 26.44
C LYS A 112 -10.82 12.61 26.82
N ASN A 113 -10.85 13.56 25.89
CA ASN A 113 -11.15 14.97 26.16
C ASN A 113 -12.61 15.32 25.85
N LYS A 114 -13.35 14.44 25.15
CA LYS A 114 -14.74 14.65 24.69
C LYS A 114 -14.92 15.80 23.70
N THR A 115 -13.83 16.35 23.20
CA THR A 115 -13.77 17.36 22.14
C THR A 115 -12.75 16.94 21.09
N TYR A 116 -12.90 17.41 19.85
CA TYR A 116 -11.85 17.25 18.84
C TYR A 116 -10.68 18.20 19.14
N PRO A 117 -9.45 17.84 18.73
CA PRO A 117 -8.33 18.76 18.77
C PRO A 117 -8.51 19.87 17.71
N ASP A 118 -8.04 21.08 18.02
CA ASP A 118 -8.11 22.23 17.11
C ASP A 118 -7.13 22.07 15.94
N ASN A 119 -6.00 21.40 16.17
CA ASN A 119 -4.95 21.17 15.18
C ASN A 119 -4.06 19.98 15.57
N LEU A 120 -3.10 19.64 14.71
CA LEU A 120 -2.19 18.51 14.95
C LEU A 120 -1.15 18.84 16.02
N GLU A 121 -0.79 20.11 16.20
CA GLU A 121 0.15 20.57 17.23
C GLU A 121 -0.41 20.34 18.64
N GLU A 122 -1.73 20.44 18.81
CA GLU A 122 -2.39 20.12 20.07
C GLU A 122 -2.18 18.63 20.43
N LEU A 123 -2.31 17.73 19.46
CA LEU A 123 -2.03 16.30 19.64
C LEU A 123 -0.58 16.04 20.09
N VAL A 124 0.37 16.85 19.60
CA VAL A 124 1.77 16.80 20.05
C VAL A 124 1.89 17.30 21.49
N SER A 125 1.34 18.48 21.79
CA SER A 125 1.45 19.13 23.10
C SER A 125 0.84 18.30 24.22
N GLN A 126 -0.25 17.59 23.93
CA GLN A 126 -0.97 16.72 24.86
C GLN A 126 -0.43 15.27 24.88
N GLY A 127 0.62 14.99 24.09
CA GLY A 127 1.35 13.71 24.11
C GLY A 127 0.64 12.54 23.41
N PHE A 128 -0.35 12.79 22.56
CA PHE A 128 -1.01 11.73 21.76
C PHE A 128 -0.14 11.24 20.60
N ILE A 129 0.74 12.12 20.09
CA ILE A 129 1.78 11.83 19.12
C ILE A 129 3.08 12.52 19.54
N ARG A 130 4.22 11.98 19.08
CA ARG A 130 5.54 12.57 19.39
C ARG A 130 5.83 13.84 18.58
N ALA A 131 5.40 13.85 17.32
CA ALA A 131 5.55 14.94 16.38
C ALA A 131 4.57 14.72 15.22
N VAL A 132 4.23 15.78 14.49
CA VAL A 132 3.52 15.68 13.21
C VAL A 132 4.51 15.14 12.16
N PRO A 133 4.19 14.04 11.44
CA PRO A 133 5.05 13.52 10.39
C PRO A 133 5.15 14.52 9.23
N GLN A 134 6.26 14.48 8.49
CA GLN A 134 6.40 15.24 7.26
C GLN A 134 5.72 14.52 6.11
N ASP A 135 4.99 15.26 5.28
CA ASP A 135 4.38 14.67 4.09
C ASP A 135 5.47 14.23 3.08
N PRO A 136 5.48 12.96 2.63
CA PRO A 136 6.43 12.45 1.64
C PRO A 136 6.46 13.18 0.28
N PHE A 137 5.40 13.92 -0.07
CA PHE A 137 5.27 14.76 -1.26
C PHE A 137 5.56 16.25 -0.98
N GLY A 138 5.98 16.61 0.23
CA GLY A 138 6.34 17.99 0.60
C GLY A 138 5.16 18.89 0.99
N GLY A 139 3.97 18.31 1.14
CA GLY A 139 2.81 18.99 1.73
C GLY A 139 2.89 19.10 3.25
N ARG A 140 1.74 19.40 3.86
CA ARG A 140 1.55 19.33 5.31
C ARG A 140 0.24 18.65 5.64
N TYR A 141 0.24 17.87 6.71
CA TYR A 141 -0.99 17.34 7.29
C TYR A 141 -1.73 18.42 8.08
N TYR A 142 -3.05 18.33 8.09
CA TYR A 142 -3.91 19.22 8.87
C TYR A 142 -5.23 18.52 9.21
N ILE A 143 -5.95 19.07 10.20
CA ILE A 143 -7.33 18.68 10.51
C ILE A 143 -8.25 19.67 9.79
N SER A 144 -9.18 19.18 8.98
CA SER A 144 -10.19 20.02 8.33
C SER A 144 -11.40 20.28 9.23
N ASP A 145 -12.28 21.19 8.81
CA ASP A 145 -13.48 21.59 9.56
C ASP A 145 -14.46 20.43 9.85
N ASP A 146 -14.43 19.38 9.04
CA ASP A 146 -15.15 18.11 9.25
C ASP A 146 -14.43 17.14 10.22
N HIS A 147 -13.38 17.61 10.89
CA HIS A 147 -12.47 16.88 11.75
C HIS A 147 -11.70 15.74 11.07
N ALA A 148 -11.70 15.64 9.74
CA ALA A 148 -10.89 14.68 9.01
C ALA A 148 -9.41 15.11 8.96
N VAL A 149 -8.50 14.13 9.00
CA VAL A 149 -7.08 14.41 8.71
C VAL A 149 -6.89 14.41 7.20
N LYS A 150 -6.31 15.49 6.68
CA LYS A 150 -6.03 15.69 5.26
C LYS A 150 -4.60 16.13 5.06
N THR A 151 -4.15 16.14 3.81
CA THR A 151 -2.89 16.75 3.41
C THR A 151 -3.10 17.76 2.29
N THR A 152 -2.24 18.76 2.23
CA THR A 152 -2.18 19.74 1.13
C THR A 152 -1.50 19.20 -0.13
N SER A 153 -0.86 18.03 -0.06
CA SER A 153 -0.29 17.39 -1.25
C SER A 153 -1.37 16.72 -2.09
N ASP A 154 -1.22 16.81 -3.41
CA ASP A 154 -1.99 15.99 -4.34
C ASP A 154 -1.31 14.61 -4.43
N TYR A 155 -1.88 13.62 -3.75
CA TYR A 155 -1.34 12.26 -3.75
C TYR A 155 -2.43 11.24 -4.09
N GLY A 156 -2.10 10.29 -4.96
CA GLY A 156 -3.02 9.27 -5.44
C GLY A 156 -3.38 8.26 -4.36
N LYS A 157 -4.49 8.47 -3.66
CA LYS A 157 -4.97 7.57 -2.59
C LYS A 157 -5.11 6.13 -3.09
N LEU A 158 -4.45 5.17 -2.43
CA LEU A 158 -4.65 3.75 -2.74
C LEU A 158 -5.96 3.27 -2.12
N LYS A 159 -7.01 3.09 -2.93
CA LYS A 159 -8.13 2.20 -2.59
C LYS A 159 -8.38 1.21 -3.73
N LEU A 160 -8.48 -0.08 -3.40
CA LEU A 160 -9.13 -1.04 -4.29
C LEU A 160 -10.63 -0.80 -4.21
N GLU A 161 -11.20 -0.07 -5.15
CA GLU A 161 -12.61 -0.21 -5.45
C GLU A 161 -12.79 -1.47 -6.30
N PHE A 162 -13.06 -2.60 -5.67
CA PHE A 162 -13.72 -3.68 -6.38
C PHE A 162 -15.15 -3.20 -6.67
N LYS A 163 -15.41 -2.74 -7.90
CA LYS A 163 -16.80 -2.65 -8.37
C LYS A 163 -17.41 -4.04 -8.21
N LYS A 164 -18.37 -4.20 -7.30
CA LYS A 164 -19.20 -5.41 -7.23
C LYS A 164 -19.78 -5.63 -8.63
N GLY A 165 -19.37 -6.71 -9.31
CA GLY A 165 -19.90 -7.09 -10.62
C GLY A 165 -18.96 -6.93 -11.82
N LEU A 166 -17.68 -7.31 -11.71
CA LEU A 166 -16.90 -7.65 -12.91
C LEU A 166 -17.35 -9.04 -13.39
N ASP A 167 -18.33 -9.04 -14.31
CA ASP A 167 -18.76 -10.24 -15.04
C ASP A 167 -17.59 -10.72 -15.93
N VAL A 168 -17.15 -11.96 -15.70
CA VAL A 168 -15.85 -12.50 -16.14
C VAL A 168 -15.82 -12.86 -17.63
N LYS A 169 -16.78 -12.39 -18.43
CA LYS A 169 -16.92 -12.78 -19.84
C LYS A 169 -16.12 -11.97 -20.85
N ALA A 170 -15.29 -11.01 -20.43
CA ALA A 170 -14.66 -10.08 -21.39
C ALA A 170 -13.18 -9.76 -21.12
N ILE A 171 -12.35 -10.78 -20.87
CA ILE A 171 -10.90 -10.62 -21.10
C ILE A 171 -10.54 -11.37 -22.38
N PRO A 172 -10.47 -10.68 -23.54
CA PRO A 172 -9.96 -11.30 -24.76
C PRO A 172 -8.48 -11.61 -24.55
N ILE A 173 -8.15 -12.89 -24.59
CA ILE A 173 -6.78 -13.36 -24.73
C ILE A 173 -6.43 -13.17 -26.21
N ASN A 174 -5.66 -12.14 -26.53
CA ASN A 174 -4.90 -12.03 -27.78
C ASN A 174 -3.42 -12.09 -27.45
#